data_AF-A0A524IMM1-F1
#
_entry.id   AF-A0A524IMM1-F1
#
_cell.length_a   1.000
_cell.length_b   1.000
_cell.length_c   1.000
_cell.angle_alpha   90.00
_cell.angle_beta   90.00
_cell.angle_gamma   90.00
#
_symmetry.space_group_name_H-M   'P 1'
#
loop_
_entity.id
_entity.type
_entity.pdbx_description
1 polymer ?
#
loop_
_entity_poly.entity_id
_entity_poly.type
_entity_poly.pdbx_seq_one_letter_code
_entity_poly.pdbx_strand_id
1 'polypeptide(L)' 'SSIVPWHRVLNVRGAISPRPGGAPVTQRLRLEREGVVFGQDGRVDMDVYMWTPTGNETSGGGV' A
#
# COMPACT_ATOMS: atom_id res chain seq x y z
N SER A 1 -8.37 17.43 8.35
CA SER A 1 -7.28 16.42 8.39
C SER A 1 -7.78 15.20 7.64
N SER A 2 -7.25 14.90 6.45
CA SER A 2 -7.74 13.77 5.66
C SER A 2 -7.38 12.46 6.37
N ILE A 3 -8.39 11.69 6.76
CA ILE A 3 -8.27 10.40 7.45
C ILE A 3 -7.82 9.25 6.52
N VAL A 4 -7.50 9.56 5.27
CA VAL A 4 -7.16 8.55 4.26
C VAL A 4 -5.67 8.17 4.36
N PRO A 5 -5.32 6.89 4.62
CA PRO A 5 -3.93 6.43 4.74
C PRO A 5 -3.28 6.26 3.36
N TRP A 6 -3.13 7.36 2.63
CA TRP A 6 -2.64 7.37 1.25
C TRP A 6 -1.27 6.70 1.07
N HIS A 7 -0.43 6.70 2.11
CA HIS A 7 0.93 6.14 2.03
C HIS A 7 0.94 4.62 1.85
N ARG A 8 -0.19 3.93 2.09
CA ARG A 8 -0.35 2.48 1.86
C ARG A 8 -0.55 2.10 0.39
N VAL A 9 -0.69 3.07 -0.51
CA VAL A 9 -0.88 2.80 -1.94
C VAL A 9 0.46 2.83 -2.68
N LEU A 10 0.92 1.67 -3.11
CA LEU A 10 2.12 1.47 -3.95
C LEU A 10 1.70 1.15 -5.39
N ASN A 11 2.65 1.22 -6.33
CA ASN A 11 2.36 0.74 -7.69
C ASN A 11 2.36 -0.80 -7.76
N VAL A 12 1.95 -1.36 -8.89
CA VAL A 12 1.88 -2.82 -9.12
C VAL A 12 3.23 -3.54 -8.95
N ARG A 13 4.35 -2.82 -9.02
CA ARG A 13 5.69 -3.38 -8.79
C ARG A 13 6.07 -3.37 -7.31
N GLY A 14 5.21 -2.92 -6.40
CA GLY A 14 5.55 -2.74 -4.98
C GLY A 14 6.49 -1.57 -4.71
N ALA A 15 6.59 -0.61 -5.62
CA ALA A 15 7.44 0.57 -5.46
C ALA A 15 6.63 1.84 -5.16
N ILE A 16 7.28 2.79 -4.47
CA ILE A 16 6.78 4.15 -4.33
C ILE A 16 6.83 4.83 -5.69
N SER A 17 5.71 5.39 -6.13
CA SER A 17 5.65 6.09 -7.41
C SER A 17 6.44 7.40 -7.35
N PRO A 18 7.28 7.71 -8.36
CA PRO A 18 7.99 8.98 -8.43
C PRO A 18 7.00 10.16 -8.42
N ARG A 19 7.27 11.16 -7.58
CA ARG A 19 6.51 12.40 -7.51
C ARG A 19 7.48 13.56 -7.22
N PRO A 20 7.24 14.75 -7.78
CA PRO A 20 8.03 15.92 -7.41
C PRO A 20 7.89 16.22 -5.91
N GLY A 21 8.98 16.70 -5.29
CA GLY A 21 9.02 17.08 -3.88
C GLY A 21 9.25 15.92 -2.90
N GLY A 22 8.97 16.16 -1.61
CA GLY A 22 9.26 15.23 -0.50
C GLY A 22 8.22 14.13 -0.24
N ALA A 23 7.20 14.00 -1.11
CA ALA A 23 6.14 13.01 -0.94
C ALA A 23 6.66 11.55 -0.94
N PRO A 24 7.60 11.15 -1.81
CA PRO A 24 8.14 9.78 -1.78
C PRO A 24 8.86 9.44 -0.47
N VAL A 25 9.64 10.39 0.08
CA VAL A 25 10.35 10.21 1.35
C VAL A 25 9.36 10.07 2.50
N THR A 26 8.35 10.94 2.54
CA THR A 26 7.27 10.86 3.55
C THR A 26 6.52 9.53 3.47
N GLN A 27 6.23 9.06 2.25
CA GLN A 27 5.55 7.78 2.05
C GLN A 27 6.38 6.61 2.61
N ARG A 28 7.67 6.56 2.27
CA ARG A 28 8.60 5.54 2.77
C ARG A 28 8.68 5.51 4.29
N LEU A 29 8.90 6.68 4.90
CA LEU A 29 9.01 6.79 6.37
C LEU A 29 7.74 6.33 7.08
N ARG A 30 6.55 6.59 6.52
CA ARG A 30 5.28 6.13 7.11
C ARG A 30 5.12 4.61 6.99
N LEU A 31 5.47 4.04 5.85
CA LEU A 31 5.44 2.59 5.63
C LEU A 31 6.43 1.87 6.56
N GLU A 32 7.67 2.35 6.67
CA GLU A 32 8.69 1.78 7.56
C GLU A 32 8.27 1.86 9.05
N ARG A 33 7.59 2.95 9.46
CA ARG A 33 6.99 3.07 10.81
C ARG A 33 5.87 2.06 11.07
N GLU A 34 5.19 1.60 10.03
CA GLU A 34 4.18 0.53 10.11
C GLU A 34 4.79 -0.87 10.01
N GLY A 35 6.12 -0.99 9.89
CA GLY A 35 6.83 -2.26 9.80
C GLY A 35 6.95 -2.82 8.38
N VAL A 36 6.69 -2.01 7.35
CA VAL A 36 6.90 -2.41 5.96
C VAL A 36 8.38 -2.31 5.62
N VAL A 37 8.97 -3.41 5.16
CA VAL A 37 10.38 -3.49 4.78
C VAL A 37 10.53 -3.29 3.28
N PHE A 38 11.48 -2.45 2.88
CA PHE A 38 11.90 -2.28 1.49
C PHE A 38 13.16 -3.09 1.21
N GLY A 39 13.14 -3.85 0.12
CA GLY A 39 14.31 -4.53 -0.41
C GLY A 39 15.37 -3.57 -0.95
N GLN A 40 16.51 -4.12 -1.32
CA GLN A 40 17.63 -3.36 -1.89
C GLN A 40 17.26 -2.64 -3.21
N ASP A 41 16.28 -3.17 -3.95
CA ASP A 41 15.75 -2.59 -5.18
C ASP A 41 14.69 -1.50 -4.94
N GLY A 42 14.42 -1.17 -3.67
CA GLY A 42 13.44 -0.16 -3.27
C GLY A 42 11.99 -0.61 -3.42
N ARG A 43 11.71 -1.92 -3.46
CA ARG A 43 10.36 -2.50 -3.53
C ARG A 43 9.99 -3.23 -2.25
N VAL A 44 8.69 -3.35 -2.01
CA VAL A 44 8.13 -4.21 -0.97
C VAL A 44 7.76 -5.56 -1.57
N ASP A 45 7.76 -6.59 -0.73
CA ASP A 45 7.21 -7.89 -1.09
C ASP A 45 5.68 -7.82 -1.09
N MET A 46 5.08 -7.87 -2.29
CA MET A 46 3.64 -7.74 -2.44
C MET A 46 2.89 -9.00 -1.98
N ASP A 47 3.53 -10.16 -1.94
CA ASP A 47 2.90 -11.39 -1.42
C ASP A 47 2.69 -11.29 0.10
N VAL A 48 3.50 -10.49 0.78
CA VAL A 48 3.42 -10.23 2.23
C VAL A 48 2.49 -9.06 2.56
N TYR A 49 2.59 -7.95 1.80
CA TYR A 49 1.96 -6.68 2.19
C TYR A 49 0.72 -6.30 1.36
N MET A 50 0.41 -7.00 0.25
CA MET A 50 -0.78 -6.65 -0.54
C MET A 50 -2.05 -6.95 0.24
N TRP A 51 -2.89 -5.92 0.41
CA TRP A 51 -4.22 -6.12 0.96
C TRP A 51 -5.07 -6.93 -0.02
N THR A 52 -5.45 -8.14 0.40
CA THR A 52 -6.42 -8.98 -0.33
C THR A 52 -7.78 -8.78 0.31
N PRO A 53 -8.77 -8.18 -0.39
CA PRO A 53 -10.13 -8.10 0.12
C PRO A 53 -10.68 -9.52 0.27
N THR A 54 -10.88 -9.97 1.50
CA THR A 54 -11.70 -11.15 1.76
C THR A 54 -13.12 -10.76 1.38
N GLY A 55 -13.66 -11.40 0.34
CA GLY A 55 -14.93 -11.00 -0.26
C GLY A 55 -15.99 -10.78 0.81
N ASN A 56 -16.65 -9.61 0.78
CA ASN A 56 -17.99 -9.57 1.33
C ASN A 56 -18.79 -10.61 0.56
N GLU A 57 -19.29 -11.61 1.28
CA GLU A 57 -20.45 -12.39 0.87
C GLU A 57 -21.47 -11.43 0.29
N THR A 58 -21.60 -11.43 -1.03
CA THR A 58 -22.87 -11.05 -1.65
C THR A 58 -23.75 -12.29 -1.57
N SER A 59 -24.15 -12.63 -0.34
CA SER A 59 -25.38 -13.37 -0.09
C SER A 59 -26.53 -12.39 -0.35
N GLY A 60 -26.83 -12.16 -1.62
CA GLY A 60 -28.12 -11.68 -2.09
C GLY A 60 -28.48 -12.63 -3.22
N GLY A 61 -29.27 -13.68 -2.99
CA GLY A 61 -30.66 -13.57 -2.59
C GLY A 61 -31.45 -14.00 -3.82
N GLY A 62 -32.05 -15.18 -3.76
CA GLY A 62 -32.73 -15.78 -4.90
C GLY A 62 -33.82 -14.87 -5.48
N VAL A 63 -33.83 -14.78 -6.80
CA VAL A 63 -35.00 -14.97 -7.69
C VAL A 63 -34.50 -15.54 -9.01
#